data_AF-G5DCZ5-F1
#
_entry.id   AF-G5DCZ5-F1
#
_cell.length_a   1.000
_cell.length_b   1.000
_cell.length_c   1.000
_cell.angle_alpha   90.00
_cell.angle_beta   90.00
_cell.angle_gamma   90.00
#
_symmetry.space_group_name_H-M   'P 1'
#
loop_
_entity.id
_entity.type
_entity.pdbx_description
1 polymer ?
#
loop_
_entity_poly.entity_id
_entity_poly.type
_entity_poly.pdbx_seq_one_letter_code
_entity_poly.pdbx_strand_id
1 'polypeptide(L)'
;LELEIAAYRKLLEGEENRLNQRSLYGAAGVGGGAGGGAGYGYSSGGGGGGAGSVSGYSSVVGQMSARTTYHKSALGPISISTCTPDGKLIELENTGTKEENIEGWKIVRVVDGRDQPEFKLDSRFSSLKRGQKVGIYARGAKPKNAGARDIEANFESWGIGAQATTRLIDADGNEKATHTQTTKYT
;
A
#
# COMPACT_ATOMS: atom_id res chain seq x y z
N LEU A 1 13.90 -29.15 -8.90
CA LEU A 1 13.38 -29.50 -7.57
C LEU A 1 13.82 -28.54 -6.45
N GLU A 2 14.73 -27.57 -6.71
CA GLU A 2 15.07 -26.53 -5.71
C GLU A 2 14.25 -25.23 -5.85
N LEU A 3 13.52 -25.08 -6.96
CA LEU A 3 12.64 -23.93 -7.23
C LEU A 3 11.33 -23.95 -6.42
N GLU A 4 10.95 -25.09 -5.87
CA GLU A 4 9.72 -25.23 -5.11
C GLU A 4 9.90 -24.80 -3.65
N ILE A 5 11.14 -24.75 -3.15
CA ILE A 5 11.47 -24.39 -1.75
C ILE A 5 11.53 -22.85 -1.57
N ALA A 6 11.90 -22.10 -2.61
CA ALA A 6 12.02 -20.64 -2.52
C ALA A 6 10.65 -19.92 -2.41
N ALA A 7 9.59 -20.50 -2.98
CA ALA A 7 8.24 -19.99 -2.85
C ALA A 7 7.72 -20.09 -1.40
N TYR A 8 8.12 -21.12 -0.64
CA TYR A 8 7.74 -21.27 0.77
C TYR A 8 8.50 -20.32 1.70
N ARG A 9 9.75 -19.93 1.39
CA ARG A 9 10.46 -18.89 2.18
C ARG A 9 9.77 -17.53 2.11
N LYS A 10 9.25 -17.15 0.93
CA LYS A 10 8.57 -15.87 0.72
C LYS A 10 7.17 -15.82 1.35
N LEU A 11 6.52 -16.96 1.58
CA LEU A 11 5.27 -17.05 2.34
C LEU A 11 5.50 -16.96 3.86
N LEU A 12 6.70 -17.31 4.37
CA LEU A 12 7.06 -17.18 5.79
C LEU A 12 7.54 -15.78 6.20
N GLU A 13 8.09 -14.99 5.26
CA GLU A 13 8.52 -13.60 5.55
C GLU A 13 7.35 -12.66 5.91
N GLY A 14 6.11 -13.08 5.67
CA GLY A 14 4.91 -12.38 6.14
C GLY A 14 4.61 -12.54 7.65
N GLU A 15 5.29 -13.45 8.35
CA GLU A 15 5.06 -13.73 9.77
C GLU A 15 6.02 -12.99 10.71
N GLU A 16 7.25 -12.69 10.27
CA GLU A 16 8.27 -12.06 11.14
C GLU A 16 8.11 -10.54 11.31
N ASN A 17 7.43 -9.85 10.37
CA ASN A 17 7.21 -8.41 10.48
C ASN A 17 6.20 -8.02 11.59
N ARG A 18 5.45 -9.00 12.13
CA ARG A 18 4.54 -8.82 13.27
C ARG A 18 5.26 -8.86 14.62
N LEU A 19 6.41 -9.54 14.69
CA LEU A 19 7.19 -9.70 15.92
C LEU A 19 8.16 -8.53 16.15
N ASN A 20 8.72 -7.94 15.09
CA ASN A 20 9.72 -6.88 15.23
C ASN A 20 9.13 -5.52 15.65
N GLN A 21 7.81 -5.29 15.47
CA GLN A 21 7.14 -4.09 15.97
C GLN A 21 6.68 -4.20 17.44
N ARG A 22 6.73 -5.38 18.07
CA ARG A 22 6.39 -5.54 19.50
C ARG A 22 7.56 -5.33 20.46
N SER A 23 8.78 -5.02 19.96
CA SER A 23 9.97 -4.90 20.81
C SER A 23 10.53 -3.48 20.98
N LEU A 24 9.83 -2.42 20.51
CA LEU A 24 10.31 -1.03 20.62
C LEU A 24 9.59 -0.15 21.65
N TYR A 25 8.66 -0.69 22.43
CA TYR A 25 8.05 0.00 23.57
C TYR A 25 8.43 -0.70 24.88
N GLY A 26 9.64 -0.39 25.38
CA GLY A 26 10.08 -0.88 26.67
C GLY A 26 11.49 -0.45 27.04
N ALA A 27 11.67 0.84 27.34
CA ALA A 27 12.64 1.34 28.34
C ALA A 27 12.66 2.87 28.30
N ALA A 28 11.74 3.49 29.04
CA ALA A 28 11.90 4.86 29.49
C ALA A 28 12.82 4.86 30.73
N GLY A 29 13.80 5.75 30.75
CA GLY A 29 14.29 6.36 31.99
C GLY A 29 15.75 6.13 32.36
N VAL A 30 16.38 7.25 32.75
CA VAL A 30 17.67 7.42 33.47
C VAL A 30 18.91 7.33 32.56
N GLY A 31 19.79 8.32 32.41
CA GLY A 31 20.04 9.58 33.12
C GLY A 31 21.56 9.83 33.13
N GLY A 32 22.00 11.06 32.91
CA GLY A 32 23.33 11.57 33.33
C GLY A 32 24.46 11.47 32.30
N GLY A 33 25.02 12.63 31.94
CA GLY A 33 26.17 12.76 31.02
C GLY A 33 27.52 12.92 31.71
N ALA A 34 28.57 13.04 30.89
CA ALA A 34 29.85 13.73 31.13
C ALA A 34 30.67 13.65 29.81
N GLY A 35 31.19 14.77 29.29
CA GLY A 35 32.63 15.06 29.24
C GLY A 35 33.36 14.22 28.18
N GLY A 36 33.92 14.74 27.09
CA GLY A 36 34.85 15.86 26.92
C GLY A 36 36.03 15.33 26.07
N GLY A 37 36.63 16.15 25.20
CA GLY A 37 37.91 15.82 24.56
C GLY A 37 38.05 16.17 23.08
N ALA A 38 38.74 17.28 22.82
CA ALA A 38 39.28 17.68 21.52
C ALA A 38 40.58 16.92 21.18
N GLY A 39 40.96 16.81 19.90
CA GLY A 39 42.26 16.28 19.52
C GLY A 39 42.53 16.11 18.03
N TYR A 40 43.43 16.97 17.53
CA TYR A 40 43.97 17.23 16.20
C TYR A 40 44.71 16.03 15.54
N GLY A 41 44.80 16.01 14.21
CA GLY A 41 45.36 14.91 13.42
C GLY A 41 46.76 15.10 12.86
N TYR A 42 47.19 14.21 11.95
CA TYR A 42 48.15 14.43 10.86
C TYR A 42 48.25 13.20 9.92
N SER A 43 48.73 13.51 8.72
CA SER A 43 49.04 12.73 7.52
C SER A 43 49.93 11.48 7.67
N SER A 44 49.82 10.54 6.72
CA SER A 44 50.91 10.17 5.77
C SER A 44 50.67 8.81 5.12
N GLY A 45 50.83 8.75 3.78
CA GLY A 45 51.72 7.75 3.18
C GLY A 45 51.10 6.52 2.50
N GLY A 46 51.47 6.35 1.21
CA GLY A 46 51.91 5.05 0.70
C GLY A 46 50.99 4.39 -0.32
N GLY A 47 51.45 4.33 -1.58
CA GLY A 47 50.76 3.68 -2.68
C GLY A 47 50.91 2.16 -2.74
N GLY A 48 50.42 1.58 -3.84
CA GLY A 48 50.67 0.18 -4.17
C GLY A 48 49.51 -0.43 -4.96
N GLY A 49 49.73 -0.68 -6.25
CA GLY A 49 48.77 -1.31 -7.14
C GLY A 49 48.46 -2.77 -6.75
N GLY A 50 47.31 -3.23 -7.21
CA GLY A 50 46.90 -4.63 -7.11
C GLY A 50 45.71 -4.86 -8.03
N ALA A 51 45.99 -5.29 -9.26
CA ALA A 51 45.00 -5.89 -10.14
C ALA A 51 44.48 -7.17 -9.47
N GLY A 52 43.20 -7.17 -9.11
CA GLY A 52 42.50 -8.33 -8.58
C GLY A 52 41.15 -8.44 -9.27
N SER A 53 41.12 -9.24 -10.33
CA SER A 53 39.90 -9.75 -10.95
C SER A 53 39.00 -10.36 -9.87
N VAL A 54 37.87 -9.71 -9.55
CA VAL A 54 36.72 -10.43 -9.02
C VAL A 54 35.73 -10.59 -10.16
N SER A 55 35.83 -11.77 -10.73
CA SER A 55 34.91 -12.35 -11.70
C SER A 55 33.46 -12.10 -11.29
N GLY A 56 32.66 -11.78 -12.30
CA GLY A 56 31.26 -11.48 -12.17
C GLY A 56 30.50 -12.54 -11.38
N TYR A 57 29.88 -12.08 -10.31
CA TYR A 57 28.54 -12.50 -9.95
C TYR A 57 27.71 -11.22 -9.86
N SER A 58 27.46 -10.58 -11.01
CA SER A 58 26.23 -9.81 -11.07
C SER A 58 25.14 -10.86 -10.83
N SER A 59 24.55 -10.76 -9.65
CA SER A 59 23.47 -11.66 -9.28
C SER A 59 22.37 -11.30 -10.26
N VAL A 60 22.24 -12.11 -11.30
CA VAL A 60 21.03 -12.19 -12.11
C VAL A 60 19.95 -12.74 -11.18
N VAL A 61 19.53 -11.90 -10.23
CA VAL A 61 18.19 -11.97 -9.67
C VAL A 61 17.32 -11.79 -10.90
N GLY A 62 16.86 -12.92 -11.45
CA GLY A 62 15.95 -12.91 -12.58
C GLY A 62 14.89 -11.90 -12.26
N GLN A 63 14.80 -10.84 -13.07
CA GLN A 63 13.82 -9.78 -12.88
C GLN A 63 12.45 -10.46 -13.05
N MET A 64 11.85 -10.92 -11.95
CA MET A 64 10.46 -11.34 -11.94
C MET A 64 9.67 -10.14 -12.40
N SER A 65 9.16 -10.23 -13.63
CA SER A 65 8.35 -9.21 -14.24
C SER A 65 6.93 -9.41 -13.75
N ALA A 66 6.35 -8.38 -13.13
CA ALA A 66 4.94 -8.42 -12.71
C ALA A 66 4.12 -7.58 -13.68
N ARG A 67 3.09 -8.17 -14.29
CA ARG A 67 2.12 -7.47 -15.13
C ARG A 67 0.77 -7.46 -14.43
N THR A 68 0.30 -6.26 -14.09
CA THR A 68 -1.04 -6.07 -13.53
C THR A 68 -1.99 -5.56 -14.61
N THR A 69 -3.14 -6.22 -14.76
CA THR A 69 -4.26 -5.79 -15.61
C THR A 69 -5.43 -5.32 -14.76
N TYR A 70 -6.17 -4.34 -15.27
CA TYR A 70 -7.31 -3.73 -14.59
C TYR A 70 -8.58 -3.82 -15.44
N HIS A 71 -9.71 -4.07 -14.79
CA HIS A 71 -11.03 -3.97 -15.40
C HIS A 71 -11.94 -3.14 -14.49
N LYS A 72 -12.74 -2.24 -15.07
CA LYS A 72 -13.60 -1.31 -14.33
C LYS A 72 -14.98 -1.25 -14.96
N SER A 73 -16.01 -1.19 -14.13
CA SER A 73 -17.40 -0.95 -14.54
C SER A 73 -18.09 -0.03 -13.53
N ALA A 74 -19.10 0.71 -13.99
CA ALA A 74 -19.93 1.57 -13.15
C ALA A 74 -21.38 1.58 -13.68
N LEU A 75 -22.32 1.46 -12.75
CA LEU A 75 -23.76 1.56 -12.93
C LEU A 75 -24.24 2.88 -12.30
N GLY A 76 -23.97 3.98 -12.99
CA GLY A 76 -24.35 5.32 -12.58
C GLY A 76 -23.18 6.31 -12.57
N PRO A 77 -23.34 7.44 -11.86
CA PRO A 77 -22.41 8.56 -11.92
C PRO A 77 -21.13 8.35 -11.10
N ILE A 78 -21.08 7.34 -10.22
CA ILE A 78 -19.94 7.11 -9.33
C ILE A 78 -19.15 5.90 -9.80
N SER A 79 -17.84 6.08 -9.94
CA SER A 79 -16.91 5.05 -10.38
C SER A 79 -15.78 4.85 -9.38
N ILE A 80 -15.15 3.68 -9.41
CA ILE A 80 -13.90 3.41 -8.70
C ILE A 80 -12.76 3.75 -9.66
N SER A 81 -12.19 4.95 -9.54
CA SER A 81 -11.18 5.46 -10.46
C SER A 81 -9.82 4.81 -10.25
N THR A 82 -9.44 4.51 -9.01
CA THR A 82 -8.13 3.93 -8.67
C THR A 82 -8.24 2.90 -7.55
N CYS A 83 -7.48 1.82 -7.64
CA CYS A 83 -7.14 0.93 -6.52
C CYS A 83 -5.64 0.68 -6.61
N THR A 84 -4.86 0.96 -5.56
CA THR A 84 -3.42 0.72 -5.63
C THR A 84 -3.09 -0.75 -5.28
N PRO A 85 -2.23 -1.44 -6.05
CA PRO A 85 -1.88 -2.84 -5.78
C PRO A 85 -1.21 -3.07 -4.42
N ASP A 86 -0.61 -2.03 -3.83
CA ASP A 86 0.00 -2.06 -2.49
C ASP A 86 -1.03 -1.92 -1.36
N GLY A 87 -2.34 -1.92 -1.68
CA GLY A 87 -3.41 -1.90 -0.70
C GLY A 87 -3.53 -0.59 0.08
N LYS A 88 -2.93 0.50 -0.41
CA LYS A 88 -2.91 1.78 0.32
C LYS A 88 -4.08 2.70 0.00
N LEU A 89 -4.62 2.68 -1.21
CA LEU A 89 -5.60 3.66 -1.67
C LEU A 89 -6.68 3.00 -2.53
N ILE A 90 -7.92 3.39 -2.27
CA ILE A 90 -9.04 3.28 -3.21
C ILE A 90 -9.57 4.69 -3.45
N GLU A 91 -9.70 5.10 -4.71
CA GLU A 91 -10.24 6.41 -5.10
C GLU A 91 -11.61 6.22 -5.75
N LEU A 92 -12.57 7.03 -5.31
CA LEU A 92 -13.88 7.18 -5.95
C LEU A 92 -13.90 8.47 -6.75
N GLU A 93 -14.62 8.47 -7.87
CA GLU A 93 -14.81 9.63 -8.73
C GLU A 93 -16.27 9.75 -9.17
N ASN A 94 -16.82 10.94 -9.03
CA ASN A 94 -18.10 11.28 -9.65
C ASN A 94 -17.87 11.71 -11.11
N THR A 95 -18.12 10.78 -12.03
CA THR A 95 -18.04 10.99 -13.49
C THR A 95 -19.36 11.48 -14.09
N GLY A 96 -20.41 11.59 -13.28
CA GLY A 96 -21.71 12.11 -13.67
C GLY A 96 -21.72 13.62 -13.94
N THR A 97 -22.91 14.14 -14.21
CA THR A 97 -23.12 15.58 -14.51
C THR A 97 -23.62 16.39 -13.31
N LYS A 98 -24.00 15.72 -12.21
CA LYS A 98 -24.62 16.31 -11.03
C LYS A 98 -23.84 15.97 -9.77
N GLU A 99 -24.15 16.68 -8.69
CA GLU A 99 -23.69 16.34 -7.35
C GLU A 99 -24.46 15.11 -6.83
N GLU A 100 -23.73 14.20 -6.19
CA GLU A 100 -24.27 12.92 -5.71
C GLU A 100 -24.08 12.80 -4.20
N ASN A 101 -25.10 12.27 -3.54
CA ASN A 101 -25.01 11.86 -2.15
C ASN A 101 -24.69 10.36 -2.10
N ILE A 102 -23.52 10.02 -1.57
CA ILE A 102 -23.10 8.63 -1.38
C ILE A 102 -22.88 8.28 0.10
N GLU A 103 -23.46 9.05 1.01
CA GLU A 103 -23.53 8.69 2.42
C GLU A 103 -24.24 7.34 2.59
N GLY A 104 -23.70 6.50 3.48
CA GLY A 104 -24.27 5.18 3.79
C GLY A 104 -23.87 4.08 2.80
N TRP A 105 -23.31 4.44 1.64
CA TRP A 105 -22.73 3.47 0.70
C TRP A 105 -21.48 2.82 1.32
N LYS A 106 -21.03 1.71 0.74
CA LYS A 106 -19.92 0.94 1.29
C LYS A 106 -18.99 0.41 0.21
N ILE A 107 -17.70 0.34 0.55
CA ILE A 107 -16.66 -0.26 -0.27
C ILE A 107 -16.39 -1.65 0.30
N VAL A 108 -16.58 -2.67 -0.54
CA VAL A 108 -16.31 -4.07 -0.22
C VAL A 108 -15.19 -4.56 -1.12
N ARG A 109 -14.15 -5.17 -0.56
CA ARG A 109 -13.02 -5.67 -1.32
C ARG A 109 -12.71 -7.11 -0.95
N VAL A 110 -12.47 -7.93 -1.97
CA VAL A 110 -12.03 -9.32 -1.85
C VAL A 110 -10.66 -9.43 -2.48
N VAL A 111 -9.70 -10.01 -1.77
CA VAL A 111 -8.33 -10.21 -2.23
C VAL A 111 -7.96 -11.68 -2.08
N ASP A 112 -7.55 -12.31 -3.18
CA ASP A 112 -7.20 -13.74 -3.25
C ASP A 112 -8.25 -14.65 -2.58
N GLY A 113 -9.53 -14.34 -2.81
CA GLY A 113 -10.68 -15.08 -2.26
C GLY A 113 -11.01 -14.79 -0.80
N ARG A 114 -10.35 -13.81 -0.17
CA ARG A 114 -10.59 -13.41 1.23
C ARG A 114 -11.18 -12.01 1.31
N ASP A 115 -12.25 -11.89 2.08
CA ASP A 115 -12.85 -10.59 2.39
C ASP A 115 -11.87 -9.71 3.15
N GLN A 116 -11.81 -8.45 2.75
CA GLN A 116 -11.09 -7.39 3.44
C GLN A 116 -12.09 -6.57 4.28
N PRO A 117 -11.60 -5.78 5.26
CA PRO A 117 -12.47 -4.90 6.04
C PRO A 117 -13.33 -4.01 5.13
N GLU A 118 -14.64 -3.97 5.42
CA GLU A 118 -15.57 -3.08 4.74
C GLU A 118 -15.35 -1.63 5.21
N PHE A 119 -15.51 -0.67 4.30
CA PHE A 119 -15.51 0.75 4.63
C PHE A 119 -16.85 1.39 4.27
N LYS A 120 -17.55 1.92 5.28
CA LYS A 120 -18.81 2.64 5.09
C LYS A 120 -18.55 4.14 4.95
N LEU A 121 -19.13 4.75 3.92
CA LEU A 121 -19.07 6.19 3.67
C LEU A 121 -19.97 6.92 4.67
N ASP A 122 -19.38 7.82 5.46
CA ASP A 122 -20.09 8.61 6.45
C ASP A 122 -20.65 9.93 5.87
N SER A 123 -21.16 10.80 6.74
CA SER A 123 -21.78 12.07 6.35
C SER A 123 -20.85 13.03 5.60
N ARG A 124 -19.52 12.83 5.64
CA ARG A 124 -18.55 13.58 4.82
C ARG A 124 -18.74 13.32 3.33
N PHE A 125 -19.50 12.31 2.95
CA PHE A 125 -19.77 11.92 1.57
C PHE A 125 -21.20 12.25 1.11
N SER A 126 -21.92 13.08 1.87
CA SER A 126 -23.26 13.58 1.52
C SER A 126 -23.29 14.47 0.26
N SER A 127 -22.14 14.96 -0.17
CA SER A 127 -21.97 15.92 -1.27
C SER A 127 -20.67 15.62 -2.02
N LEU A 128 -20.76 14.83 -3.09
CA LEU A 128 -19.66 14.57 -4.03
C LEU A 128 -19.96 15.27 -5.37
N LYS A 129 -19.24 16.35 -5.65
CA LYS A 129 -19.48 17.20 -6.83
C LYS A 129 -19.05 16.52 -8.13
N ARG A 130 -19.58 16.98 -9.27
CA ARG A 130 -19.14 16.56 -10.61
C ARG A 130 -17.62 16.66 -10.75
N GLY A 131 -17.00 15.59 -11.24
CA GLY A 131 -15.56 15.48 -11.45
C GLY A 131 -14.73 15.40 -10.17
N GLN A 132 -15.37 15.40 -8.99
CA GLN A 132 -14.67 15.32 -7.72
C GLN A 132 -14.18 13.89 -7.48
N LYS A 133 -12.92 13.81 -7.08
CA LYS A 133 -12.26 12.59 -6.61
C LYS A 133 -12.14 12.62 -5.09
N VAL A 134 -12.22 11.45 -4.48
CA VAL A 134 -11.94 11.27 -3.06
C VAL A 134 -11.17 9.98 -2.85
N GLY A 135 -10.00 10.09 -2.23
CA GLY A 135 -9.16 8.98 -1.85
C GLY A 135 -9.49 8.48 -0.44
N ILE A 136 -9.76 7.19 -0.32
CA ILE A 136 -9.88 6.49 0.95
C ILE A 136 -8.60 5.68 1.15
N TYR A 137 -7.71 6.22 1.96
CA TYR A 137 -6.42 5.63 2.26
C TYR A 137 -6.56 4.62 3.41
N ALA A 138 -5.73 3.59 3.41
CA ALA A 138 -5.54 2.79 4.61
C ALA A 138 -4.91 3.65 5.73
N ARG A 139 -5.10 3.24 6.99
CA ARG A 139 -4.58 3.93 8.17
C ARG A 139 -3.06 4.13 8.06
N GLY A 140 -2.61 5.37 8.18
CA GLY A 140 -1.19 5.75 8.06
C GLY A 140 -0.64 5.78 6.63
N ALA A 141 -1.47 5.53 5.61
CA ALA A 141 -1.05 5.58 4.21
C ALA A 141 -1.39 6.92 3.52
N LYS A 142 -2.14 7.82 4.15
CA LYS A 142 -2.50 9.12 3.56
C LYS A 142 -1.27 10.04 3.53
N PRO A 143 -0.85 10.52 2.34
CA PRO A 143 0.30 11.41 2.26
C PRO A 143 -0.03 12.81 2.79
N LYS A 144 0.99 13.56 3.23
CA LYS A 144 0.81 14.91 3.79
C LYS A 144 0.21 15.91 2.79
N ASN A 145 0.41 15.69 1.50
CA ASN A 145 -0.12 16.50 0.41
C ASN A 145 -1.40 15.94 -0.23
N ALA A 146 -2.09 15.01 0.46
CA ALA A 146 -3.37 14.47 0.03
C ALA A 146 -4.44 15.57 -0.12
N GLY A 147 -5.46 15.29 -0.93
CA GLY A 147 -6.57 16.22 -1.16
C GLY A 147 -7.36 16.50 0.13
N ALA A 148 -7.99 17.67 0.19
CA ALA A 148 -8.74 18.11 1.38
C ALA A 148 -9.88 17.14 1.77
N ARG A 149 -10.44 16.41 0.80
CA ARG A 149 -11.50 15.43 1.03
C ARG A 149 -11.01 14.00 1.22
N ASP A 150 -9.73 13.76 1.01
CA ASP A 150 -9.15 12.44 1.22
C ASP A 150 -9.20 12.09 2.70
N ILE A 151 -9.37 10.81 3.01
CA ILE A 151 -9.53 10.33 4.38
C ILE A 151 -8.74 9.06 4.61
N GLU A 152 -8.59 8.69 5.88
CA GLU A 152 -8.07 7.39 6.26
C GLU A 152 -9.19 6.49 6.77
N ALA A 153 -9.13 5.21 6.40
CA ALA A 153 -9.89 4.15 6.99
C ALA A 153 -9.33 3.77 8.36
N ASN A 154 -10.10 3.00 9.14
CA ASN A 154 -9.72 2.53 10.47
C ASN A 154 -8.94 1.20 10.44
N PHE A 155 -8.42 0.79 9.28
CA PHE A 155 -7.64 -0.43 9.09
C PHE A 155 -6.37 -0.15 8.27
N GLU A 156 -5.34 -0.99 8.43
CA GLU A 156 -3.97 -0.71 7.95
C GLU A 156 -3.73 -1.03 6.47
N SER A 157 -4.64 -1.77 5.83
CA SER A 157 -4.52 -2.11 4.42
C SER A 157 -5.87 -2.49 3.81
N TRP A 158 -6.04 -2.17 2.53
CA TRP A 158 -7.09 -2.69 1.64
C TRP A 158 -6.80 -4.10 1.10
N GLY A 159 -5.73 -4.74 1.58
CA GLY A 159 -5.30 -6.05 1.14
C GLY A 159 -4.43 -6.00 -0.11
N ILE A 160 -3.42 -6.87 -0.12
CA ILE A 160 -2.42 -7.03 -1.18
C ILE A 160 -2.50 -8.48 -1.65
N GLY A 161 -2.57 -8.68 -2.97
CA GLY A 161 -2.73 -10.00 -3.53
C GLY A 161 -2.65 -10.00 -5.06
N ALA A 162 -2.63 -11.20 -5.63
CA ALA A 162 -2.55 -11.38 -7.08
C ALA A 162 -3.89 -11.08 -7.77
N GLN A 163 -5.00 -11.34 -7.08
CA GLN A 163 -6.35 -11.09 -7.55
C GLN A 163 -7.10 -10.23 -6.55
N ALA A 164 -7.64 -9.10 -7.00
CA ALA A 164 -8.45 -8.24 -6.14
C ALA A 164 -9.70 -7.75 -6.89
N THR A 165 -10.84 -7.80 -6.21
CA THR A 165 -12.10 -7.23 -6.70
C THR A 165 -12.62 -6.25 -5.66
N THR A 166 -12.69 -4.97 -6.01
CA THR A 166 -13.32 -3.92 -5.22
C THR A 166 -14.69 -3.62 -5.80
N ARG A 167 -15.69 -3.48 -4.93
CA ARG A 167 -17.06 -3.11 -5.28
C ARG A 167 -17.51 -1.92 -4.44
N LEU A 168 -18.27 -1.05 -5.06
CA LEU A 168 -19.00 0.03 -4.41
C LEU A 168 -20.47 -0.37 -4.37
N ILE A 169 -21.03 -0.46 -3.16
CA ILE A 169 -22.41 -0.88 -2.92
C ILE A 169 -23.19 0.31 -2.35
N ASP A 170 -24.37 0.60 -2.88
CA ASP A 170 -25.23 1.68 -2.37
C ASP A 170 -25.90 1.32 -1.03
N ALA A 171 -26.65 2.28 -0.48
CA ALA A 171 -27.37 2.12 0.78
C ALA A 171 -28.46 1.03 0.73
N ASP A 172 -28.99 0.73 -0.46
CA ASP A 172 -30.01 -0.30 -0.69
C ASP A 172 -29.40 -1.70 -0.91
N GLY A 173 -28.07 -1.79 -1.01
CA GLY A 173 -27.34 -3.04 -1.22
C GLY A 173 -27.05 -3.36 -2.69
N ASN A 174 -27.31 -2.45 -3.63
CA ASN A 174 -27.02 -2.66 -5.04
C ASN A 174 -25.56 -2.33 -5.36
N GLU A 175 -24.94 -3.13 -6.22
CA GLU A 175 -23.61 -2.84 -6.75
C GLU A 175 -23.66 -1.69 -7.77
N LYS A 176 -22.87 -0.64 -7.52
CA LYS A 176 -22.82 0.58 -8.34
C LYS A 176 -21.54 0.72 -9.13
N ALA A 177 -20.44 0.13 -8.69
CA ALA A 177 -19.20 0.11 -9.46
C ALA A 177 -18.32 -1.06 -9.03
N THR A 178 -17.51 -1.56 -9.97
CA THR A 178 -16.56 -2.65 -9.73
C THR A 178 -15.21 -2.32 -10.35
N HIS A 179 -14.15 -2.71 -9.65
CA HIS A 179 -12.77 -2.61 -10.10
C HIS A 179 -12.02 -3.91 -9.78
N THR A 180 -11.61 -4.63 -10.82
CA THR A 180 -10.85 -5.88 -10.71
C THR A 180 -9.39 -5.66 -11.08
N GLN A 181 -8.49 -6.27 -10.32
CA GLN A 181 -7.03 -6.25 -10.51
C GLN A 181 -6.53 -7.68 -10.59
N THR A 182 -5.74 -7.98 -11.61
CA THR A 182 -5.08 -9.28 -11.77
C THR A 182 -3.61 -9.04 -12.05
N THR A 183 -2.74 -9.48 -11.15
CA THR A 183 -1.29 -9.45 -11.29
C THR A 183 -0.77 -10.83 -11.64
N LYS A 184 -0.09 -10.93 -12.78
CA LYS A 184 0.65 -12.13 -13.19
C LYS A 184 2.14 -11.90 -13.00
N TYR A 185 2.81 -12.86 -12.36
CA TYR A 185 4.26 -12.87 -12.20
C TYR A 185 4.85 -13.80 -13.26
N THR A 186 5.83 -13.32 -14.02
CA THR A 186 6.54 -14.04 -15.08
C THR A 186 8.05 -13.89 -14.93
#